data_AF-A0A328VIX1-F1
#
_entry.id   AF-A0A328VIX1-F1
#
_cell.length_a   1.000
_cell.length_b   1.000
_cell.length_c   1.000
_cell.angle_alpha   90.00
_cell.angle_beta   90.00
_cell.angle_gamma   90.00
#
_symmetry.space_group_name_H-M   'P 1'
#
loop_
_entity.id
_entity.type
_entity.pdbx_description
1 polymer ?
#
loop_
_entity_poly.entity_id
_entity_poly.type
_entity_poly.pdbx_seq_one_letter_code
_entity_poly.pdbx_strand_id
1 'polypeptide(L)'
;MHFSDEYEDQEQEQEERGSDELLASDELRLPEGASFLVRLHAVRAWLARRQEEAKLAAGEAALRLQELALAQEGESRLRRRQLEQQAHLQCQAQQDLEDANAQLWAYTEAAALLEETVDHVSGQRVLVEYYLALSELLECEASRARSLQGRESLIARSPRLQALQDVLQRVEQVSVPTEDD
;
A
#
# COMPACT_ATOMS: atom_id res chain seq x y z
N MET A 1 38.10 -32.34 -28.35
CA MET A 1 37.31 -33.42 -27.69
C MET A 1 37.73 -33.37 -26.23
N HIS A 2 36.96 -32.92 -25.25
CA HIS A 2 35.52 -32.85 -25.01
C HIS A 2 35.17 -31.48 -24.41
N PHE A 3 34.20 -30.77 -24.99
CA PHE A 3 33.44 -29.72 -24.32
C PHE A 3 32.05 -30.30 -24.12
N SER A 4 31.78 -30.76 -22.90
CA SER A 4 30.46 -31.24 -22.48
C SER A 4 30.42 -31.05 -20.98
N ASP A 5 29.72 -30.00 -20.56
CA ASP A 5 28.75 -30.01 -19.46
C ASP A 5 28.09 -28.61 -19.47
N GLU A 6 27.39 -28.34 -20.58
CA GLU A 6 26.08 -27.72 -20.46
C GLU A 6 25.22 -28.81 -19.82
N TYR A 7 24.75 -28.60 -18.59
CA TYR A 7 23.42 -28.97 -18.08
C TYR A 7 23.42 -28.69 -16.57
N GLU A 8 22.42 -27.92 -16.15
CA GLU A 8 21.75 -28.09 -14.87
C GLU A 8 22.50 -27.65 -13.61
N ASP A 9 22.62 -26.34 -13.43
CA ASP A 9 22.40 -25.72 -12.11
C ASP A 9 21.58 -24.43 -12.32
N GLN A 10 20.39 -24.61 -12.90
CA GLN A 10 19.24 -23.77 -12.57
C GLN A 10 18.58 -24.36 -11.32
N GLU A 11 19.37 -24.62 -10.28
CA GLU A 11 18.84 -24.58 -8.92
C GLU A 11 18.42 -23.12 -8.73
N GLN A 12 17.15 -22.87 -9.08
CA GLN A 12 16.37 -21.84 -8.44
C GLN A 12 16.63 -22.05 -6.95
N GLU A 13 17.53 -21.24 -6.39
CA GLU A 13 17.50 -20.88 -4.99
C GLU A 13 16.03 -20.53 -4.75
N GLN A 14 15.28 -21.49 -4.23
CA GLN A 14 14.03 -21.20 -3.57
C GLN A 14 14.50 -20.35 -2.40
N GLU A 15 14.61 -19.04 -2.63
CA GLU A 15 14.74 -18.05 -1.56
C GLU A 15 13.75 -18.51 -0.52
N GLU A 16 14.25 -18.92 0.65
CA GLU A 16 13.43 -19.34 1.78
C GLU A 16 12.63 -18.11 2.22
N ARG A 17 11.56 -17.81 1.48
CA ARG A 17 10.68 -16.67 1.75
C ARG A 17 10.00 -16.96 3.05
N GLY A 18 10.13 -16.03 3.98
CA GLY A 18 9.50 -16.14 5.29
C GLY A 18 7.99 -16.33 5.13
N SER A 19 7.36 -17.06 6.05
CA SER A 19 5.90 -17.26 6.03
C SER A 19 5.12 -15.93 5.95
N ASP A 20 5.65 -14.87 6.53
CA ASP A 20 5.04 -13.54 6.48
C ASP A 20 5.13 -12.91 5.08
N GLU A 21 6.20 -13.16 4.33
CA GLU A 21 6.35 -12.67 2.96
C GLU A 21 5.36 -13.35 2.01
N LEU A 22 5.14 -14.66 2.19
CA LEU A 22 4.14 -15.42 1.43
C LEU A 22 2.72 -14.90 1.72
N LEU A 23 2.42 -14.64 3.00
CA LEU A 23 1.11 -14.15 3.43
C LEU A 23 0.87 -12.67 3.11
N ALA A 24 1.94 -11.88 2.93
CA ALA A 24 1.86 -10.50 2.51
C ALA A 24 1.63 -10.35 1.00
N SER A 25 1.66 -11.42 0.20
CA SER A 25 1.48 -11.34 -1.25
C SER A 25 0.10 -10.75 -1.63
N ASP A 26 0.10 -9.83 -2.61
CA ASP A 26 -1.13 -9.24 -3.18
C ASP A 26 -2.00 -10.28 -3.88
N GLU A 27 -1.39 -11.30 -4.47
CA GLU A 27 -2.09 -12.36 -5.20
C GLU A 27 -2.59 -13.47 -4.27
N LEU A 28 -2.28 -13.41 -2.97
CA LEU A 28 -2.67 -14.44 -2.02
C LEU A 28 -4.19 -14.66 -2.05
N ARG A 29 -4.58 -15.89 -2.31
CA ARG A 29 -5.93 -16.40 -2.08
C ARG A 29 -5.86 -17.52 -1.07
N LEU A 30 -6.76 -17.49 -0.09
CA LEU A 30 -6.81 -18.49 0.96
C LEU A 30 -7.94 -19.49 0.65
N PRO A 31 -7.70 -20.80 0.84
CA PRO A 31 -8.72 -21.82 0.63
C PRO A 31 -9.86 -21.66 1.64
N GLU A 32 -11.03 -22.23 1.34
CA GLU A 32 -12.21 -22.13 2.21
C GLU A 32 -11.94 -22.58 3.66
N GLY A 33 -11.19 -23.68 3.80
CA GLY A 33 -10.81 -24.27 5.09
C GLY A 33 -9.73 -23.51 5.87
N ALA A 34 -9.20 -22.40 5.35
CA ALA A 34 -8.20 -21.62 6.07
C ALA A 34 -8.77 -21.07 7.38
N SER A 35 -8.09 -21.36 8.49
CA SER A 35 -8.44 -20.86 9.82
C SER A 35 -8.53 -19.33 9.80
N PHE A 36 -9.49 -18.79 10.54
CA PHE A 36 -9.63 -17.34 10.73
C PHE A 36 -8.32 -16.68 11.19
N LEU A 37 -7.52 -17.35 12.02
CA LEU A 37 -6.23 -16.80 12.46
C LEU A 37 -5.25 -16.63 11.29
N VAL A 38 -5.27 -17.52 10.30
CA VAL A 38 -4.44 -17.42 9.09
C VAL A 38 -4.91 -16.25 8.23
N ARG A 39 -6.24 -16.07 8.08
CA ARG A 39 -6.82 -14.93 7.36
C ARG A 39 -6.45 -13.60 8.02
N LEU A 40 -6.58 -13.52 9.34
CA LEU A 40 -6.16 -12.33 10.12
C LEU A 40 -4.66 -12.06 9.96
N HIS A 41 -3.83 -13.09 10.05
CA HIS A 41 -2.38 -12.95 9.89
C HIS A 41 -1.99 -12.52 8.47
N ALA A 42 -2.70 -12.99 7.45
CA ALA A 42 -2.51 -12.53 6.07
C ALA A 42 -2.82 -11.04 5.88
N VAL A 43 -3.86 -10.51 6.55
CA VAL A 43 -4.14 -9.07 6.54
C VAL A 43 -3.06 -8.30 7.28
N ARG A 44 -2.64 -8.76 8.47
CA ARG A 44 -1.56 -8.13 9.25
C ARG A 44 -0.24 -8.09 8.48
N ALA A 45 0.19 -9.22 7.92
CA ALA A 45 1.43 -9.30 7.15
C ALA A 45 1.39 -8.39 5.92
N TRP A 46 0.27 -8.37 5.20
CA TRP A 46 0.07 -7.49 4.06
C TRP A 46 0.11 -6.00 4.46
N LEU A 47 -0.58 -5.62 5.54
CA LEU A 47 -0.57 -4.24 6.06
C LEU A 47 0.83 -3.82 6.51
N ALA A 48 1.55 -4.69 7.22
CA ALA A 48 2.92 -4.41 7.65
C ALA A 48 3.85 -4.17 6.45
N ARG A 49 3.72 -5.00 5.41
CA ARG A 49 4.46 -4.80 4.15
C ARG A 49 4.10 -3.48 3.48
N ARG A 50 2.81 -3.16 3.35
CA ARG A 50 2.33 -1.91 2.73
C ARG A 50 2.78 -0.67 3.50
N GLN A 51 2.83 -0.73 4.83
CA GLN A 51 3.38 0.35 5.64
C GLN A 51 4.86 0.57 5.37
N GLU A 52 5.66 -0.49 5.29
CA GLU A 52 7.09 -0.35 5.01
C GLU A 52 7.33 0.16 3.59
N GLU A 53 6.59 -0.35 2.60
CA GLU A 53 6.61 0.18 1.21
C GLU A 53 6.26 1.67 1.16
N ALA A 54 5.16 2.09 1.82
CA ALA A 54 4.73 3.49 1.85
C ALA A 54 5.74 4.39 2.59
N LYS A 55 6.38 3.87 3.64
CA LYS A 55 7.43 4.56 4.38
C LYS A 55 8.68 4.77 3.54
N LEU A 56 9.09 3.76 2.77
CA LEU A 56 10.18 3.88 1.80
C LEU A 56 9.83 4.91 0.73
N ALA A 57 8.63 4.86 0.16
CA ALA A 57 8.16 5.82 -0.84
C ALA A 57 8.17 7.27 -0.30
N ALA A 58 7.71 7.48 0.93
CA ALA A 58 7.77 8.79 1.58
C ALA A 58 9.22 9.26 1.80
N GLY A 59 10.11 8.35 2.19
CA GLY A 59 11.54 8.63 2.32
C GLY A 59 12.21 9.02 0.99
N GLU A 60 11.90 8.30 -0.08
CA GLU A 60 12.39 8.62 -1.43
C GLU A 60 11.88 9.96 -1.93
N ALA A 61 10.59 10.27 -1.73
CA ALA A 61 10.01 11.55 -2.10
C ALA A 61 10.66 12.70 -1.31
N ALA A 62 10.91 12.50 -0.02
CA ALA A 62 11.61 13.48 0.82
C ALA A 62 13.05 13.71 0.35
N LEU A 63 13.76 12.64 0.00
CA LEU A 63 15.12 12.72 -0.54
C LEU A 63 15.16 13.51 -1.86
N ARG A 64 14.25 13.21 -2.80
CA ARG A 64 14.15 13.94 -4.08
C ARG A 64 13.88 15.43 -3.86
N LEU A 65 12.98 15.78 -2.94
CA LEU A 65 12.72 17.18 -2.60
C LEU A 65 13.95 17.87 -2.02
N GLN A 66 14.71 17.19 -1.17
CA GLN A 66 15.96 17.69 -0.60
C GLN A 66 17.03 17.91 -1.68
N GLU A 67 17.22 16.96 -2.59
CA GLU A 67 18.17 17.06 -3.70
C GLU A 67 17.85 18.25 -4.61
N LEU A 68 16.57 18.49 -4.90
CA LEU A 68 16.12 19.66 -5.66
C LEU A 68 16.41 20.98 -4.92
N ALA A 69 16.22 21.02 -3.61
CA ALA A 69 16.54 22.21 -2.81
C ALA A 69 18.05 22.50 -2.79
N LEU A 70 18.89 21.46 -2.67
CA LEU A 70 20.35 21.61 -2.74
C LEU A 70 20.82 22.07 -4.13
N ALA A 71 20.21 21.57 -5.20
CA ALA A 71 20.52 22.00 -6.56
C ALA A 71 20.19 23.48 -6.80
N GLN A 72 19.12 23.99 -6.18
CA GLN A 72 18.73 25.41 -6.24
C GLN A 72 19.78 26.34 -5.61
N GLU A 73 20.39 25.93 -4.50
CA GLU A 73 21.37 26.75 -3.79
C GLU A 73 22.68 26.95 -4.60
N GLY A 74 22.98 26.03 -5.52
CA GLY A 74 24.18 26.08 -6.37
C GLY A 74 24.05 26.97 -7.62
N GLU A 75 22.83 27.34 -8.04
CA GLU A 75 22.60 28.01 -9.32
C GLU A 75 22.42 29.53 -9.15
N SER A 76 23.52 30.27 -9.31
CA SER A 76 23.55 31.72 -9.02
C SER A 76 22.77 32.61 -10.01
N ARG A 77 22.46 32.17 -11.24
CA ARG A 77 21.66 32.93 -12.23
C ARG A 77 20.95 32.05 -13.27
N LEU A 78 19.68 31.75 -13.03
CA LEU A 78 18.83 31.05 -13.98
C LEU A 78 18.07 32.01 -14.91
N ARG A 79 17.84 31.58 -16.15
CA ARG A 79 16.91 32.27 -17.06
C ARG A 79 15.47 32.06 -16.58
N ARG A 80 14.57 33.00 -16.88
CA ARG A 80 13.16 32.95 -16.48
C ARG A 80 12.46 31.60 -16.76
N ARG A 81 12.66 31.00 -17.94
CA ARG A 81 12.08 29.68 -18.26
C ARG A 81 12.61 28.55 -17.36
N GLN A 82 13.88 28.63 -16.96
CA GLN A 82 14.47 27.65 -16.05
C GLN A 82 13.92 27.82 -14.63
N LEU A 83 13.71 29.07 -14.18
CA LEU A 83 13.04 29.34 -12.90
C LEU A 83 11.60 28.79 -12.87
N GLU A 84 10.83 28.99 -13.94
CA GLU A 84 9.46 28.46 -14.05
C GLU A 84 9.46 26.92 -14.04
N GLN A 85 10.39 26.28 -14.74
CA GLN A 85 10.55 24.81 -14.72
C GLN A 85 10.96 24.29 -13.34
N GLN A 86 11.90 24.95 -12.67
CA GLN A 86 12.39 24.54 -11.35
C GLN A 86 11.30 24.70 -10.28
N ALA A 87 10.53 25.78 -10.33
CA ALA A 87 9.37 25.96 -9.45
C ALA A 87 8.31 24.87 -9.67
N HIS A 88 8.08 24.46 -10.93
CA HIS A 88 7.17 23.37 -11.23
C HIS A 88 7.65 22.03 -10.67
N LEU A 89 8.94 21.70 -10.85
CA LEU A 89 9.55 20.48 -10.30
C LEU A 89 9.49 20.45 -8.77
N GLN A 90 9.73 21.59 -8.11
CA GLN A 90 9.65 21.68 -6.65
C GLN A 90 8.22 21.49 -6.16
N CYS A 91 7.24 22.11 -6.82
CA CYS A 91 5.82 21.93 -6.51
C CYS A 91 5.39 20.46 -6.69
N GLN A 92 5.84 19.82 -7.76
CA GLN A 92 5.58 18.40 -7.99
C GLN A 92 6.21 17.52 -6.89
N ALA A 93 7.48 17.73 -6.55
CA ALA A 93 8.14 16.95 -5.51
C ALA A 93 7.52 17.14 -4.11
N GLN A 94 6.97 18.34 -3.82
CA GLN A 94 6.19 18.58 -2.62
C GLN A 94 4.88 17.78 -2.64
N GLN A 95 4.15 17.80 -3.75
CA GLN A 95 2.93 17.01 -3.90
C GLN A 95 3.21 15.51 -3.76
N ASP A 96 4.25 14.99 -4.41
CA ASP A 96 4.63 13.58 -4.32
C ASP A 96 4.92 13.16 -2.87
N LEU A 97 5.57 14.03 -2.09
CA LEU A 97 5.84 13.79 -0.67
C LEU A 97 4.55 13.84 0.17
N GLU A 98 3.66 14.80 -0.09
CA GLU A 98 2.36 14.88 0.58
C GLU A 98 1.51 13.63 0.30
N ASP A 99 1.48 13.19 -0.95
CA ASP A 99 0.74 12.01 -1.39
C ASP A 99 1.29 10.71 -0.75
N ALA A 100 2.62 10.54 -0.73
CA ALA A 100 3.26 9.39 -0.10
C ALA A 100 3.01 9.37 1.42
N ASN A 101 3.06 10.53 2.08
CA ASN A 101 2.72 10.62 3.51
C ASN A 101 1.25 10.31 3.77
N ALA A 102 0.34 10.75 2.90
CA ALA A 102 -1.08 10.45 3.02
C ALA A 102 -1.36 8.94 2.92
N GLN A 103 -0.68 8.22 2.03
CA GLN A 103 -0.75 6.75 1.94
C GLN A 103 -0.19 6.07 3.18
N LEU A 104 1.00 6.49 3.66
CA LEU A 104 1.60 5.95 4.86
C LEU A 104 0.68 6.09 6.08
N TRP A 105 0.07 7.27 6.24
CA TRP A 105 -0.88 7.53 7.31
C TRP A 105 -2.13 6.66 7.18
N ALA A 106 -2.64 6.47 5.97
CA ALA A 106 -3.78 5.60 5.71
C ALA A 106 -3.52 4.14 6.14
N TYR A 107 -2.38 3.57 5.74
CA TYR A 107 -2.02 2.21 6.15
C TYR A 107 -1.74 2.10 7.65
N THR A 108 -1.20 3.15 8.27
CA THR A 108 -0.99 3.22 9.72
C THR A 108 -2.32 3.24 10.47
N GLU A 109 -3.25 4.09 10.05
CA GLU A 109 -4.62 4.17 10.56
C GLU A 109 -5.36 2.83 10.40
N ALA A 110 -5.28 2.23 9.22
CA ALA A 110 -5.91 0.94 8.94
C ALA A 110 -5.38 -0.18 9.85
N ALA A 111 -4.07 -0.24 10.10
CA ALA A 111 -3.52 -1.24 11.02
C ALA A 111 -3.89 -0.98 12.47
N ALA A 112 -3.88 0.28 12.92
CA ALA A 112 -4.34 0.62 14.27
C ALA A 112 -5.81 0.22 14.48
N LEU A 113 -6.67 0.47 13.50
CA LEU A 113 -8.06 0.07 13.52
C LEU A 113 -8.24 -1.46 13.55
N LEU A 114 -7.38 -2.21 12.85
CA LEU A 114 -7.40 -3.67 12.90
C LEU A 114 -7.11 -4.19 14.31
N GLU A 115 -6.04 -3.68 14.93
CA GLU A 115 -5.66 -4.09 16.28
C GLU A 115 -6.72 -3.68 17.31
N GLU A 116 -7.29 -2.48 17.20
CA GLU A 116 -8.43 -2.07 18.02
C GLU A 116 -9.63 -3.01 17.85
N THR A 117 -9.92 -3.44 16.62
CA THR A 117 -11.00 -4.40 16.37
C THR A 117 -10.70 -5.77 16.99
N VAL A 118 -9.46 -6.25 16.90
CA VAL A 118 -9.03 -7.51 17.51
C VAL A 118 -9.15 -7.48 19.04
N ASP A 119 -8.88 -6.32 19.65
CA ASP A 119 -8.99 -6.17 21.11
C ASP A 119 -10.44 -6.19 21.62
N HIS A 120 -11.40 -5.76 20.78
CA HIS A 120 -12.82 -5.65 21.16
C HIS A 120 -13.72 -6.77 20.61
N VAL A 121 -13.26 -7.50 19.59
CA VAL A 121 -14.02 -8.53 18.89
C VAL A 121 -13.22 -9.84 18.90
N SER A 122 -13.89 -10.96 19.12
CA SER A 122 -13.22 -12.27 19.15
C SER A 122 -13.70 -13.21 18.05
N GLY A 123 -12.78 -14.04 17.58
CA GLY A 123 -13.07 -15.12 16.62
C GLY A 123 -13.36 -14.61 15.21
N GLN A 124 -14.16 -15.38 14.47
CA GLN A 124 -14.39 -15.18 13.03
C GLN A 124 -15.01 -13.81 12.67
N ARG A 125 -15.60 -13.10 13.64
CA ARG A 125 -16.24 -11.81 13.41
C ARG A 125 -15.27 -10.64 13.23
N VAL A 126 -14.03 -10.75 13.70
CA VAL A 126 -13.06 -9.63 13.68
C VAL A 126 -12.91 -9.03 12.28
N LEU A 127 -12.72 -9.85 11.24
CA LEU A 127 -12.52 -9.34 9.88
C LEU A 127 -13.79 -8.71 9.31
N VAL A 128 -14.98 -9.18 9.73
CA VAL A 128 -16.25 -8.59 9.33
C VAL A 128 -16.44 -7.23 9.98
N GLU A 129 -16.21 -7.12 11.30
CA GLU A 129 -16.33 -5.85 12.02
C GLU A 129 -15.28 -4.84 11.52
N TYR A 130 -14.05 -5.31 11.25
CA TYR A 130 -12.99 -4.49 10.68
C TYR A 130 -13.35 -3.98 9.27
N TYR A 131 -13.90 -4.85 8.42
CA TYR A 131 -14.41 -4.48 7.10
C TYR A 131 -15.50 -3.39 7.20
N LEU A 132 -16.44 -3.55 8.13
CA LEU A 132 -17.52 -2.57 8.34
C LEU A 132 -16.97 -1.23 8.83
N ALA A 133 -16.02 -1.23 9.76
CA ALA A 133 -15.38 -0.01 10.25
C ALA A 133 -14.61 0.73 9.14
N LEU A 134 -13.85 0.02 8.31
CA LEU A 134 -13.18 0.60 7.14
C LEU A 134 -14.18 1.14 6.11
N SER A 135 -15.26 0.40 5.86
CA SER A 135 -16.32 0.81 4.94
C SER A 135 -16.99 2.11 5.40
N GLU A 136 -17.30 2.21 6.69
CA GLU A 136 -17.88 3.42 7.29
C GLU A 136 -16.93 4.61 7.16
N LEU A 137 -15.63 4.41 7.45
CA LEU A 137 -14.62 5.46 7.33
C LEU A 137 -14.50 5.97 5.87
N LEU A 138 -14.46 5.06 4.90
CA LEU A 138 -14.49 5.40 3.47
C LEU A 138 -15.77 6.13 3.07
N GLU A 139 -16.92 5.70 3.58
CA GLU A 139 -18.22 6.34 3.31
C GLU A 139 -18.32 7.74 3.89
N CYS A 140 -17.86 7.95 5.13
CA CYS A 140 -17.82 9.26 5.76
C CYS A 140 -17.05 10.28 4.92
N GLU A 141 -15.95 9.86 4.30
CA GLU A 141 -15.12 10.75 3.48
C GLU A 141 -15.65 10.91 2.06
N ALA A 142 -16.16 9.83 1.48
CA ALA A 142 -16.81 9.83 0.18
C ALA A 142 -18.18 10.53 0.19
N SER A 143 -18.79 10.77 1.35
CA SER A 143 -20.10 11.43 1.51
C SER A 143 -20.17 12.83 0.88
N ARG A 144 -19.01 13.45 0.62
CA ARG A 144 -18.89 14.72 -0.11
C ARG A 144 -19.23 14.60 -1.59
N ALA A 145 -19.17 13.40 -2.16
CA ALA A 145 -19.60 13.14 -3.53
C ALA A 145 -21.12 13.10 -3.64
N ARG A 146 -21.67 13.83 -4.62
CA ARG A 146 -23.12 13.87 -4.88
C ARG A 146 -23.60 12.74 -5.81
N SER A 147 -22.70 11.91 -6.31
CA SER A 147 -22.97 10.81 -7.23
C SER A 147 -21.94 9.69 -7.09
N LEU A 148 -22.28 8.49 -7.55
CA LEU A 148 -21.38 7.32 -7.56
C LEU A 148 -20.10 7.60 -8.35
N GLN A 149 -20.21 8.18 -9.54
CA GLN A 149 -19.05 8.57 -10.35
C GLN A 149 -18.20 9.66 -9.66
N GLY A 150 -18.86 10.55 -8.89
CA GLY A 150 -18.16 11.51 -8.03
C GLY A 150 -17.35 10.83 -6.93
N ARG A 151 -17.87 9.75 -6.35
CA ARG A 151 -17.16 8.96 -5.33
C ARG A 151 -15.95 8.25 -5.91
N GLU A 152 -16.10 7.55 -7.03
CA GLU A 152 -14.99 6.88 -7.72
C GLU A 152 -13.87 7.85 -8.09
N SER A 153 -14.23 9.02 -8.63
CA SER A 153 -13.24 10.05 -8.99
C SER A 153 -12.58 10.71 -7.78
N LEU A 154 -13.27 10.82 -6.64
CA LEU A 154 -12.65 11.28 -5.38
C LEU A 154 -11.66 10.25 -4.85
N ILE A 155 -12.04 8.97 -4.82
CA ILE A 155 -11.16 7.88 -4.40
C ILE A 155 -9.93 7.88 -5.31
N ALA A 156 -10.12 7.93 -6.63
CA ALA A 156 -9.01 7.92 -7.60
C ALA A 156 -8.07 9.13 -7.51
N ARG A 157 -8.43 10.21 -6.81
CA ARG A 157 -7.59 11.42 -6.66
C ARG A 157 -6.99 11.59 -5.27
N SER A 158 -7.46 10.84 -4.29
CA SER A 158 -7.03 10.96 -2.90
C SER A 158 -6.16 9.74 -2.56
N PRO A 159 -4.83 9.91 -2.42
CA PRO A 159 -3.92 8.81 -2.10
C PRO A 159 -4.32 8.06 -0.83
N ARG A 160 -4.84 8.79 0.17
CA ARG A 160 -5.37 8.18 1.40
C ARG A 160 -6.61 7.30 1.15
N LEU A 161 -7.57 7.78 0.35
CA LEU A 161 -8.76 6.98 0.04
C LEU A 161 -8.43 5.75 -0.81
N GLN A 162 -7.45 5.86 -1.71
CA GLN A 162 -6.94 4.70 -2.47
C GLN A 162 -6.37 3.65 -1.52
N ALA A 163 -5.46 4.05 -0.62
CA ALA A 163 -4.84 3.12 0.31
C ALA A 163 -5.88 2.40 1.19
N LEU A 164 -6.89 3.12 1.71
CA LEU A 164 -7.99 2.53 2.48
C LEU A 164 -8.85 1.58 1.64
N GLN A 165 -9.12 1.92 0.38
CA GLN A 165 -9.84 1.07 -0.56
C GLN A 165 -9.08 -0.23 -0.86
N ASP A 166 -7.74 -0.15 -0.97
CA ASP A 166 -6.88 -1.32 -1.16
C ASP A 166 -6.94 -2.26 0.05
N VAL A 167 -6.95 -1.70 1.28
CA VAL A 167 -7.11 -2.52 2.50
C VAL A 167 -8.45 -3.24 2.49
N LEU A 168 -9.53 -2.56 2.13
CA LEU A 168 -10.86 -3.14 2.06
C LEU A 168 -10.90 -4.31 1.05
N GLN A 169 -10.34 -4.10 -0.15
CA GLN A 169 -10.20 -5.16 -1.16
C GLN A 169 -9.37 -6.34 -0.65
N ARG A 170 -8.30 -6.06 0.09
CA ARG A 170 -7.47 -7.11 0.71
C ARG A 170 -8.29 -7.95 1.68
N VAL A 171 -9.05 -7.31 2.56
CA VAL A 171 -9.91 -8.01 3.53
C VAL A 171 -10.95 -8.85 2.80
N GLU A 172 -11.57 -8.36 1.72
CA GLU A 172 -12.48 -9.14 0.88
C GLU A 172 -11.78 -10.37 0.29
N GLN A 173 -10.62 -10.19 -0.34
CA GLN A 173 -9.88 -11.26 -1.00
C GLN A 173 -9.51 -12.40 -0.06
N VAL A 174 -9.12 -12.08 1.18
CA VAL A 174 -8.78 -13.11 2.18
C VAL A 174 -9.99 -13.63 2.95
N SER A 175 -11.18 -13.05 2.77
CA SER A 175 -12.42 -13.46 3.43
C SER A 175 -13.32 -14.29 2.52
N VAL A 176 -13.28 -14.06 1.21
CA VAL A 176 -14.05 -14.84 0.23
C VAL A 176 -13.43 -16.25 0.13
N PRO A 177 -14.21 -17.32 0.31
CA PRO A 177 -13.77 -18.67 0.03
C PRO A 177 -13.46 -18.80 -1.47
N THR A 178 -12.30 -19.34 -1.82
CA THR A 178 -12.06 -19.78 -3.20
C THR A 178 -12.50 -21.23 -3.28
N GLU A 179 -13.50 -21.51 -4.13
CA GLU A 179 -13.83 -22.89 -4.52
C GLU A 179 -12.57 -23.48 -5.15
N ASP A 180 -12.09 -24.61 -4.62
CA ASP A 180 -10.98 -25.36 -5.19
C ASP A 180 -11.36 -25.79 -6.62
N ASP A 181 -10.58 -25.38 -7.62
CA ASP A 181 -10.58 -25.99 -8.97
C ASP A 181 -9.85 -27.36 -8.94
#